data_AF-K2AGT7-F1
#
_entry.id   AF-K2AGT7-F1
#
_cell.length_a   1.000
_cell.length_b   1.000
_cell.length_c   1.000
_cell.angle_alpha   90.00
_cell.angle_beta   90.00
_cell.angle_gamma   90.00
#
_symmetry.space_group_name_H-M   'P 1'
#
loop_
_entity.id
_entity.type
_entity.pdbx_description
1 polymer ?
#
loop_
_entity_poly.entity_id
_entity_poly.type
_entity_poly.pdbx_seq_one_letter_code
_entity_poly.pdbx_strand_id
1 'polypeptide(L)'
;MKIAYLVNSYPLPSHTFIRREIRALERLGWHIHRFAMRSDRAALVDPADLEEDSRTEHLLARGLPRLLLPACAWLLRHPRRALHGVNLALR
;
A
#
# COMPACT_ATOMS: atom_id res chain seq x y z
N MET A 1 -11.70 15.57 4.01
CA MET A 1 -10.41 15.07 4.53
C MET A 1 -10.01 13.81 3.77
N LYS A 2 -8.71 13.56 3.57
CA LYS A 2 -8.17 12.35 2.91
C LYS A 2 -7.33 11.55 3.92
N ILE A 3 -7.62 10.27 4.08
CA ILE A 3 -6.83 9.35 4.92
C ILE A 3 -6.25 8.25 4.04
N ALA A 4 -4.99 7.91 4.27
CA ALA A 4 -4.34 6.76 3.65
C ALA A 4 -4.10 5.67 4.69
N TYR A 5 -4.64 4.47 4.43
CA TYR A 5 -4.32 3.24 5.16
C TYR A 5 -3.17 2.56 4.44
N LEU A 6 -2.05 2.36 5.14
CA LEU A 6 -0.87 1.66 4.62
C LEU A 6 -0.63 0.40 5.43
N VAL A 7 -0.68 -0.75 4.76
CA VAL A 7 -0.55 -2.07 5.37
C VAL A 7 0.30 -2.97 4.48
N ASN A 8 0.96 -3.97 5.06
CA ASN A 8 1.80 -4.88 4.28
C ASN A 8 0.94 -5.81 3.39
N SER A 9 0.00 -6.52 4.01
CA SER A 9 -0.91 -7.44 3.32
C SER A 9 -2.35 -7.11 3.68
N TYR A 10 -3.19 -6.88 2.66
CA TYR A 10 -4.61 -6.58 2.86
C TYR A 10 -5.40 -6.81 1.57
N PRO A 11 -6.65 -7.27 1.65
CA PRO A 11 -7.36 -7.71 2.85
C PRO A 11 -6.93 -9.11 3.32
N LEU A 12 -7.21 -9.42 4.59
CA LEU A 12 -7.10 -10.77 5.17
C LEU A 12 -8.42 -11.07 5.92
N PRO A 13 -8.82 -12.34 6.09
CA PRO A 13 -10.06 -12.68 6.81
C PRO A 13 -10.11 -12.09 8.23
N SER A 14 -8.95 -12.03 8.91
CA SER A 14 -8.80 -11.42 10.24
C SER A 14 -8.91 -9.89 10.25
N HIS A 15 -8.84 -9.23 9.09
CA HIS A 15 -8.89 -7.76 8.94
C HIS A 15 -10.31 -7.20 8.78
N THR A 16 -11.32 -7.96 9.23
CA THR A 16 -12.71 -7.50 9.21
C THR A 16 -12.91 -6.19 10.00
N PHE A 17 -12.12 -5.95 11.06
CA PHE A 17 -12.18 -4.69 11.81
C PHE A 17 -11.75 -3.48 10.96
N ILE A 18 -10.65 -3.60 10.20
CA ILE A 18 -10.13 -2.55 9.31
C ILE A 18 -11.17 -2.23 8.25
N ARG A 19 -11.74 -3.26 7.61
CA ARG A 19 -12.81 -3.08 6.62
C ARG A 19 -14.02 -2.34 7.20
N ARG A 20 -14.47 -2.70 8.40
CA ARG A 20 -15.61 -2.05 9.07
C ARG A 20 -15.34 -0.59 9.40
N GLU A 21 -14.14 -0.29 9.91
CA GLU A 21 -13.69 1.06 10.23
C GLU A 21 -13.65 1.93 8.97
N ILE A 22 -12.99 1.46 7.91
CA ILE A 22 -12.91 2.19 6.65
C ILE A 22 -14.31 2.49 6.10
N ARG A 23 -15.21 1.49 6.07
CA ARG A 23 -16.59 1.70 5.62
C ARG A 23 -17.34 2.72 6.48
N ALA A 24 -17.07 2.76 7.79
CA ALA A 24 -17.67 3.77 8.67
C ALA A 24 -17.16 5.17 8.35
N LEU A 25 -15.85 5.34 8.13
CA LEU A 25 -15.25 6.61 7.73
C LEU A 25 -15.76 7.08 6.36
N GLU A 26 -15.89 6.17 5.40
CA GLU A 26 -16.46 6.48 4.08
C GLU A 26 -17.92 6.95 4.18
N ARG A 27 -18.73 6.33 5.06
CA ARG A 27 -20.11 6.78 5.34
C ARG A 27 -20.16 8.17 5.97
N LEU A 28 -19.13 8.57 6.71
CA LEU A 28 -18.98 9.93 7.24
C LEU A 28 -18.49 10.93 6.17
N GLY A 29 -18.31 10.51 4.92
CA GLY A 29 -17.88 11.36 3.81
C GLY A 29 -16.37 11.52 3.69
N TRP A 30 -15.57 10.68 4.37
CA TRP A 30 -14.11 10.76 4.30
C TRP A 30 -13.60 9.98 3.10
N HIS A 31 -12.60 10.53 2.41
CA HIS A 31 -11.96 9.83 1.30
C HIS A 31 -10.84 8.94 1.83
N ILE A 32 -11.01 7.63 1.72
CA ILE A 32 -10.05 6.65 2.20
C ILE A 32 -9.31 6.02 1.01
N HIS A 33 -7.99 6.14 1.00
CA HIS A 33 -7.11 5.38 0.12
C HIS A 33 -6.48 4.22 0.87
N ARG A 34 -6.45 3.05 0.25
CA ARG A 34 -5.93 1.81 0.82
C ARG A 34 -4.70 1.41 0.02
N PHE A 35 -3.56 1.33 0.68
CA PHE A 35 -2.30 0.89 0.11
C PHE A 35 -1.90 -0.41 0.79
N ALA A 36 -1.78 -1.47 0.00
CA ALA A 36 -1.20 -2.73 0.43
C ALA A 36 0.08 -2.99 -0.36
N MET A 37 1.10 -3.57 0.28
CA MET A 37 2.28 -4.00 -0.47
C MET A 37 1.94 -5.22 -1.32
N ARG A 38 1.20 -6.18 -0.75
CA ARG A 38 0.81 -7.44 -1.39
C ARG A 38 -0.67 -7.71 -1.17
N SER A 39 -1.27 -8.37 -2.16
CA SER A 39 -2.58 -9.01 -2.03
C SER A 39 -2.39 -10.47 -1.64
N ASP A 40 -3.28 -10.99 -0.80
CA ASP A 40 -3.45 -12.43 -0.59
C ASP A 40 -4.81 -12.90 -1.16
N ARG A 41 -5.13 -12.44 -2.38
CA ARG A 41 -6.40 -12.70 -3.04
C ARG A 41 -6.78 -14.18 -3.11
N ALA A 42 -5.79 -15.08 -3.20
CA ALA A 42 -6.01 -16.52 -3.25
C ALA A 42 -6.59 -17.09 -1.95
N ALA A 43 -6.32 -16.44 -0.81
CA ALA A 43 -6.86 -16.82 0.49
C ALA A 43 -8.23 -16.18 0.79
N LEU A 44 -8.74 -15.30 -0.07
CA LEU A 44 -10.01 -14.61 0.11
C LEU A 44 -11.17 -15.43 -0.44
N VAL A 45 -12.11 -15.79 0.44
CA VAL A 45 -13.33 -16.54 0.08
C VAL A 45 -14.59 -15.68 0.20
N ASP A 46 -14.61 -14.71 1.13
CA ASP A 46 -15.75 -13.82 1.34
C ASP A 46 -15.88 -12.80 0.17
N PRO A 47 -17.06 -12.70 -0.47
CA PRO A 47 -17.31 -11.69 -1.51
C PRO A 47 -16.98 -10.25 -1.09
N ALA A 48 -17.19 -9.91 0.19
CA ALA A 48 -16.88 -8.59 0.73
C ALA A 48 -15.37 -8.34 0.84
N ASP A 49 -14.56 -9.38 1.05
CA ASP A 49 -13.10 -9.29 1.03
C ASP A 49 -12.58 -9.14 -0.39
N LEU A 50 -13.18 -9.85 -1.36
CA LEU A 50 -12.83 -9.72 -2.77
C LEU A 50 -13.13 -8.32 -3.32
N GLU A 51 -14.26 -7.73 -2.93
CA GLU A 51 -14.60 -6.35 -3.27
C GLU A 51 -13.58 -5.36 -2.65
N GLU A 52 -13.20 -5.58 -1.40
CA GLU A 52 -12.23 -4.74 -0.70
C GLU A 52 -10.82 -4.83 -1.32
N ASP A 53 -10.41 -6.02 -1.75
CA ASP A 53 -9.15 -6.25 -2.49
C ASP A 53 -9.12 -5.44 -3.79
N SER A 54 -10.25 -5.40 -4.52
CA SER A 54 -10.36 -4.64 -5.76
C SER A 54 -10.25 -3.12 -5.59
N ARG A 55 -10.59 -2.61 -4.40
CA ARG A 55 -10.48 -1.20 -4.01
C ARG A 55 -9.13 -0.85 -3.40
N THR A 56 -8.28 -1.85 -3.16
CA THR A 56 -6.98 -1.69 -2.53
C THR A 56 -5.90 -1.55 -3.59
N GLU A 57 -5.05 -0.53 -3.45
CA GLU A 57 -3.90 -0.35 -4.32
C GLU A 57 -2.74 -1.24 -3.86
N HIS A 58 -2.49 -2.29 -4.64
CA HIS A 58 -1.38 -3.21 -4.42
C HIS A 58 -0.09 -2.71 -5.06
N LEU A 59 0.81 -2.19 -4.23
CA LEU A 59 2.02 -1.50 -4.68
C LEU A 59 3.00 -2.43 -5.40
N LEU A 60 3.23 -3.65 -4.89
CA LEU A 60 4.15 -4.59 -5.52
C LEU A 60 3.54 -5.29 -6.75
N ALA A 61 2.21 -5.38 -6.85
CA ALA A 61 1.53 -5.95 -8.01
C ALA A 61 1.73 -5.10 -9.29
N ARG A 62 2.06 -3.80 -9.14
CA ARG A 62 2.35 -2.89 -10.26
C ARG A 62 3.71 -3.14 -10.93
N GLY A 63 4.50 -4.07 -10.39
CA GLY A 63 5.75 -4.54 -10.97
C GLY A 63 6.96 -3.66 -10.62
N LEU A 64 8.13 -4.30 -10.67
CA LEU A 64 9.43 -3.70 -10.37
C LEU A 64 9.76 -2.40 -11.15
N PRO A 65 9.47 -2.25 -12.46
CA PRO A 65 9.87 -1.05 -13.20
C PRO A 65 9.18 0.23 -12.71
N ARG A 66 7.93 0.14 -12.23
CA ARG A 66 7.21 1.28 -11.65
C ARG A 66 7.77 1.74 -10.30
N LEU A 67 8.53 0.89 -9.62
CA LEU A 67 9.21 1.21 -8.37
C LEU A 67 10.64 1.69 -8.60
N LEU A 68 11.36 1.03 -9.51
CA LEU A 68 12.75 1.36 -9.81
C LEU A 68 12.92 2.69 -10.54
N LEU A 69 12.07 3.01 -11.52
CA LEU A 69 12.21 4.25 -12.29
C LEU A 69 12.12 5.51 -11.40
N PRO A 70 11.11 5.67 -10.52
CA PRO A 70 11.07 6.79 -9.58
C PRO A 70 12.23 6.76 -8.58
N ALA A 71 12.63 5.57 -8.11
CA ALA A 71 13.76 5.42 -7.19
C ALA A 71 15.07 5.91 -7.83
N CYS A 72 15.38 5.46 -9.05
CA CYS A 72 16.53 5.93 -9.83
C CYS A 72 16.46 7.44 -10.08
N ALA A 73 15.31 7.98 -10.47
CA ALA A 73 15.13 9.41 -10.66
C ALA A 73 15.37 10.21 -9.37
N TRP A 74 14.92 9.69 -8.22
CA TRP A 74 15.15 10.31 -6.91
C TRP A 74 16.62 10.28 -6.52
N LEU A 75 17.31 9.14 -6.74
CA LEU A 75 18.75 9.00 -6.50
C LEU A 75 19.56 10.01 -7.32
N LEU A 76 19.24 10.16 -8.61
CA LEU A 76 19.89 11.13 -9.50
C LEU A 76 19.61 12.59 -9.10
N ARG A 77 18.42 12.88 -8.55
CA ARG A 77 18.05 14.23 -8.09
C ARG A 77 18.66 14.59 -6.72
N HIS A 78 19.03 13.60 -5.91
CA HIS A 78 19.50 13.81 -4.54
C HIS A 78 20.77 13.00 -4.20
N PRO A 79 21.89 13.24 -4.92
CA PRO A 79 23.08 12.40 -4.84
C PRO A 79 23.71 12.34 -3.43
N ARG A 80 23.74 13.46 -2.69
CA ARG A 80 24.31 13.49 -1.32
C ARG A 80 23.49 12.67 -0.32
N ARG A 81 22.15 12.72 -0.42
CA ARG A 81 21.24 11.97 0.46
C ARG A 81 21.24 10.48 0.12
N ALA A 82 21.30 10.17 -1.18
CA ALA A 82 21.48 8.82 -1.69
C ALA A 82 22.75 8.17 -1.13
N LEU A 83 23.91 8.83 -1.28
CA LEU A 83 25.19 8.36 -0.78
C LEU A 83 25.18 8.15 0.74
N HIS A 84 24.56 9.06 1.49
CA HIS A 84 24.43 8.93 2.94
C HIS A 84 23.58 7.71 3.34
N GLY A 85 22.46 7.48 2.65
CA GLY A 85 21.61 6.31 2.88
C GLY A 85 22.31 4.99 2.55
N VAL A 86 23.08 4.95 1.45
CA VAL A 86 23.88 3.77 1.09
C VAL A 86 24.98 3.52 2.12
N ASN A 87 25.66 4.56 2.62
CA ASN A 87 26.65 4.42 3.68
C ASN A 87 26.02 3.84 4.97
N LEU A 88 24.83 4.31 5.35
CA LEU A 88 24.12 3.75 6.50
C LEU A 88 23.76 2.27 6.31
N ALA A 89 23.38 1.85 5.10
CA ALA A 89 23.04 0.46 4.80
C ALA A 89 24.25 -0.49 4.74
N LEU A 90 25.45 0.06 4.54
CA LEU A 90 26.72 -0.69 4.48
C LEU A 90 27.47 -0.73 5.81
N ARG A 91 27.00 0.01 6.83
CA ARG A 91 27.51 -0.03 8.20
C ARG A 91 26.71 -1.01 9.04
#